data_AF-A0A9W3GHD1-F1
#
_entry.id   AF-A0A9W3GHD1-F1
#
_cell.length_a   1.000
_cell.length_b   1.000
_cell.length_c   1.000
_cell.angle_alpha   90.00
_cell.angle_beta   90.00
_cell.angle_gamma   90.00
#
_symmetry.space_group_name_H-M   'P 1'
#
loop_
_entity.id
_entity.type
_entity.pdbx_description
1 polymer ?
#
loop_
_entity_poly.entity_id
_entity_poly.type
_entity_poly.pdbx_seq_one_letter_code
_entity_poly.pdbx_strand_id
1 'polypeptide(L)'
;MIQRRLEDLEKERGSLNFQLPSRQPALSGLLGHLGAVLRRGAQRAGGDDSQAQLRVEAKTVEPTTQDNLRVSVTRRDWLLQEKQQLQKEIEALQARMSVLEAKEQQLRQEIDEQEQLLLWQGCDLSPLLGGLTPRELQEVHDTLRDTLASASRVPLRAEPPEAIRSLQEGIKSLNLSLKEITAKVCMSERLCSTLRKKLNDIEIQMPALLEAKMLAIAGNHFCTAKELTEEIRSLTSEREGLEGLLHKLSVLSSRNVKKLGNVEEDYNRLRRELDHGRTAYETSVKESATKYMEVLEDKLCR
;
A
#
# COMPACT_ATOMS: atom_id res chain seq x y z
N MET A 1 -2.53 21.16 -23.46
CA MET A 1 -1.51 21.56 -22.46
C MET A 1 -2.10 21.62 -21.04
N ILE A 2 -3.14 22.43 -20.80
CA ILE A 2 -3.74 22.63 -19.45
C ILE A 2 -4.20 21.32 -18.79
N GLN A 3 -4.93 20.44 -19.49
CA GLN A 3 -5.39 19.16 -18.93
C GLN A 3 -4.26 18.30 -18.35
N ARG A 4 -3.17 18.11 -19.11
CA ARG A 4 -1.99 17.37 -18.65
C ARG A 4 -1.41 17.97 -17.36
N ARG A 5 -1.33 19.30 -17.29
CA ARG A 5 -0.89 20.05 -16.11
C ARG A 5 -1.82 19.88 -14.89
N LEU A 6 -3.10 19.58 -15.10
CA LEU A 6 -4.05 19.22 -14.04
C LEU A 6 -3.87 17.76 -13.59
N GLU A 7 -3.68 16.82 -14.52
CA GLU A 7 -3.39 15.41 -14.23
C GLU A 7 -2.05 15.24 -13.47
N ASP A 8 -1.06 16.07 -13.78
CA ASP A 8 0.23 16.10 -13.08
C ASP A 8 0.06 16.67 -11.66
N LEU A 9 -0.66 17.79 -11.48
CA LEU A 9 -0.99 18.36 -10.15
C LEU A 9 -1.85 17.40 -9.28
N GLU A 10 -2.74 16.61 -9.89
CA GLU A 10 -3.57 15.64 -9.17
C GLU A 10 -2.76 14.42 -8.70
N LYS A 11 -1.70 14.03 -9.43
CA LYS A 11 -0.70 13.06 -8.95
C LYS A 11 0.17 13.64 -7.85
N GLU A 12 0.65 14.87 -8.00
CA GLU A 12 1.46 15.54 -6.97
C GLU A 12 0.70 15.64 -5.63
N ARG A 13 -0.61 15.95 -5.66
CA ARG A 13 -1.51 15.86 -4.49
C ARG A 13 -1.59 14.48 -3.84
N GLY A 14 -1.25 13.41 -4.53
CA GLY A 14 -1.19 12.04 -3.99
C GLY A 14 0.15 11.71 -3.31
N SER A 15 1.24 12.39 -3.70
CA SER A 15 2.58 12.24 -3.10
C SER A 15 2.90 13.28 -2.02
N LEU A 16 2.23 14.44 -2.06
CA LEU A 16 2.40 15.51 -1.07
C LEU A 16 1.75 15.12 0.26
N ASN A 17 2.56 14.55 1.16
CA ASN A 17 2.25 14.50 2.58
C ASN A 17 2.11 15.94 3.11
N PHE A 18 0.88 16.45 3.19
CA PHE A 18 0.55 17.73 3.83
C PHE A 18 0.78 17.64 5.35
N GLN A 19 2.04 17.63 5.74
CA GLN A 19 2.44 17.90 7.11
C GLN A 19 2.22 19.39 7.38
N LEU A 20 1.36 19.69 8.36
CA LEU A 20 1.15 21.05 8.83
C LEU A 20 2.50 21.66 9.30
N PRO A 21 2.67 23.00 9.29
CA PRO A 21 3.87 23.66 9.81
C PRO A 21 4.24 23.23 11.24
N SER A 22 3.27 22.80 12.05
CA SER A 22 3.46 22.24 13.39
C SER A 22 4.16 20.88 13.46
N ARG A 23 4.46 20.24 12.32
CA ARG A 23 5.30 19.02 12.23
C ARG A 23 6.72 19.29 11.74
N GLN A 24 7.15 20.55 11.64
CA GLN A 24 8.54 20.85 11.30
C GLN A 24 9.51 20.27 12.35
N PRO A 25 10.53 19.47 11.94
CA PRO A 25 11.64 19.12 12.82
C PRO A 25 12.44 20.35 13.28
N ALA A 26 12.20 21.52 12.66
CA ALA A 26 12.71 22.82 13.09
C ALA A 26 12.42 23.12 14.58
N LEU A 27 11.22 22.88 15.12
CA LEU A 27 10.97 23.22 16.54
C LEU A 27 11.76 22.32 17.50
N SER A 28 11.92 21.03 17.18
CA SER A 28 12.81 20.12 17.91
C SER A 28 14.30 20.46 17.74
N GLY A 29 14.72 20.87 16.53
CA GLY A 29 16.09 21.29 16.25
C GLY A 29 16.44 22.62 16.94
N LEU A 30 15.51 23.55 17.02
CA LEU A 30 15.64 24.83 17.73
C LEU A 30 15.78 24.59 19.24
N LEU A 31 14.93 23.75 19.83
CA LEU A 31 15.06 23.34 21.24
C LEU A 31 16.37 22.57 21.48
N GLY A 32 16.81 21.75 20.53
CA GLY A 32 18.11 21.08 20.55
C GLY A 32 19.29 22.06 20.50
N HIS A 33 19.20 23.08 19.66
CA HIS A 33 20.20 24.14 19.48
C HIS A 33 20.25 25.07 20.70
N LEU A 34 19.11 25.59 21.17
CA LEU A 34 19.00 26.36 22.43
C LEU A 34 19.54 25.55 23.61
N GLY A 35 19.14 24.27 23.73
CA GLY A 35 19.66 23.35 24.72
C GLY A 35 21.16 23.04 24.56
N ALA A 36 21.73 23.14 23.36
CA ALA A 36 23.17 23.03 23.12
C ALA A 36 23.92 24.33 23.47
N VAL A 37 23.33 25.50 23.22
CA VAL A 37 23.87 26.81 23.65
C VAL A 37 23.89 26.89 25.18
N LEU A 38 22.80 26.55 25.85
CA LEU A 38 22.71 26.48 27.32
C LEU A 38 23.73 25.49 27.91
N ARG A 39 23.85 24.28 27.33
CA ARG A 39 24.89 23.30 27.74
C ARG A 39 26.31 23.80 27.49
N ARG A 40 26.58 24.48 26.36
CA ARG A 40 27.90 25.04 26.03
C ARG A 40 28.27 26.22 26.95
N GLY A 41 27.28 26.95 27.47
CA GLY A 41 27.46 27.91 28.56
C GLY A 41 27.87 27.24 29.88
N ALA A 42 27.18 26.17 30.27
CA ALA A 42 27.44 25.44 31.51
C ALA A 42 28.76 24.63 31.50
N GLN A 43 29.08 23.96 30.39
CA GLN A 43 30.27 23.11 30.25
C GLN A 43 31.59 23.89 30.27
N ARG A 44 31.56 25.22 30.07
CA ARG A 44 32.77 26.07 30.13
C ARG A 44 33.27 26.32 31.56
N ALA A 45 32.63 25.73 32.57
CA ALA A 45 32.96 25.85 33.99
C ALA A 45 33.53 24.57 34.64
N GLY A 46 33.81 23.51 33.87
CA GLY A 46 34.42 22.29 34.43
C GLY A 46 34.97 21.33 33.39
N GLY A 47 36.24 20.97 33.54
CA GLY A 47 36.91 19.90 32.82
C GLY A 47 38.24 19.55 33.47
N ASP A 48 38.66 18.29 33.33
CA ASP A 48 40.07 17.86 33.38
C ASP A 48 40.23 16.53 32.62
N ASP A 49 41.46 16.20 32.24
CA ASP A 49 41.84 15.08 31.37
C ASP A 49 42.17 13.77 32.11
N SER A 50 42.24 12.64 31.38
CA SER A 50 43.27 11.60 31.56
C SER A 50 43.27 10.53 30.45
N GLN A 51 44.43 9.90 30.20
CA GLN A 51 44.67 8.91 29.13
C GLN A 51 45.20 7.55 29.66
N ALA A 52 45.31 6.58 28.74
CA ALA A 52 46.33 5.49 28.72
C ALA A 52 46.13 4.29 29.70
N GLN A 53 46.64 3.05 29.50
CA GLN A 53 47.00 2.24 28.31
C GLN A 53 47.28 0.76 28.73
N LEU A 54 47.85 -0.08 27.83
CA LEU A 54 48.40 -1.45 28.01
C LEU A 54 47.35 -2.60 28.05
N ARG A 55 47.46 -3.80 27.42
CA ARG A 55 48.50 -4.64 26.76
C ARG A 55 49.04 -5.81 27.63
N VAL A 56 48.96 -7.05 27.12
CA VAL A 56 49.96 -8.16 27.18
C VAL A 56 49.50 -9.37 26.31
N GLU A 57 50.31 -10.42 26.15
CA GLU A 57 50.41 -11.29 24.96
C GLU A 57 50.06 -12.79 25.19
N ALA A 58 50.11 -13.59 24.11
CA ALA A 58 49.73 -15.02 24.06
C ALA A 58 50.93 -15.98 23.90
N LYS A 59 50.69 -17.32 23.93
CA LYS A 59 51.52 -18.31 23.19
C LYS A 59 50.91 -19.71 23.01
N THR A 60 51.47 -20.42 22.02
CA THR A 60 51.09 -21.72 21.43
C THR A 60 52.02 -22.87 21.88
N VAL A 61 51.75 -24.14 21.49
CA VAL A 61 52.74 -25.14 20.97
C VAL A 61 52.06 -26.44 20.45
N GLU A 62 52.76 -27.17 19.56
CA GLU A 62 52.43 -28.39 18.75
C GLU A 62 53.59 -29.43 18.89
N PRO A 63 53.76 -30.57 18.15
CA PRO A 63 52.90 -31.38 17.24
C PRO A 63 52.68 -32.84 17.80
N THR A 64 52.53 -34.03 17.16
CA THR A 64 52.87 -34.68 15.84
C THR A 64 51.91 -35.88 15.50
N THR A 65 52.16 -36.70 14.45
CA THR A 65 51.20 -37.71 13.90
C THR A 65 51.75 -39.11 13.51
N GLN A 66 50.91 -40.15 13.64
CA GLN A 66 50.94 -41.56 13.16
C GLN A 66 50.96 -41.86 11.63
N ASP A 67 52.03 -42.41 11.04
CA ASP A 67 52.16 -42.59 9.58
C ASP A 67 51.24 -43.66 8.91
N ASN A 68 51.07 -43.52 7.59
CA ASN A 68 50.31 -44.33 6.63
C ASN A 68 48.80 -44.56 6.87
N LEU A 69 48.29 -44.32 8.08
CA LEU A 69 47.01 -43.62 8.17
C LEU A 69 47.17 -42.18 7.62
N ARG A 70 48.36 -41.57 7.76
CA ARG A 70 48.74 -40.28 7.15
C ARG A 70 48.36 -40.13 5.66
N VAL A 71 48.35 -41.18 4.84
CA VAL A 71 48.03 -41.08 3.39
C VAL A 71 46.66 -40.44 3.13
N SER A 72 45.71 -40.57 4.07
CA SER A 72 44.43 -39.86 4.06
C SER A 72 44.22 -38.98 5.31
N VAL A 73 44.88 -39.29 6.42
CA VAL A 73 44.84 -38.50 7.67
C VAL A 73 45.60 -37.17 7.51
N THR A 74 46.76 -37.07 6.87
CA THR A 74 47.36 -35.72 6.62
C THR A 74 46.53 -34.91 5.65
N ARG A 75 45.82 -35.53 4.69
CA ARG A 75 44.90 -34.78 3.83
C ARG A 75 43.70 -34.26 4.63
N ARG A 76 43.18 -35.07 5.56
CA ARG A 76 42.13 -34.66 6.52
C ARG A 76 42.62 -33.57 7.47
N ASP A 77 43.81 -33.71 8.03
CA ASP A 77 44.39 -32.78 9.01
C ASP A 77 44.79 -31.47 8.35
N TRP A 78 45.32 -31.51 7.12
CA TRP A 78 45.54 -30.34 6.28
C TRP A 78 44.21 -29.63 5.95
N LEU A 79 43.15 -30.38 5.60
CA LEU A 79 41.81 -29.80 5.39
C LEU A 79 41.22 -29.24 6.71
N LEU A 80 41.54 -29.82 7.87
CA LEU A 80 41.14 -29.29 9.17
C LEU A 80 41.92 -28.03 9.54
N GLN A 81 43.22 -27.97 9.22
CA GLN A 81 44.08 -26.81 9.43
C GLN A 81 43.72 -25.67 8.46
N GLU A 82 43.44 -25.97 7.19
CA GLU A 82 42.90 -25.04 6.20
C GLU A 82 41.53 -24.52 6.66
N LYS A 83 40.62 -25.40 7.12
CA LYS A 83 39.35 -24.99 7.73
C LYS A 83 39.56 -24.08 8.94
N GLN A 84 40.49 -24.39 9.83
CA GLN A 84 40.82 -23.54 10.99
C GLN A 84 41.44 -22.20 10.59
N GLN A 85 42.22 -22.17 9.51
CA GLN A 85 42.80 -20.94 8.98
C GLN A 85 41.72 -20.07 8.33
N LEU A 86 40.87 -20.64 7.49
CA LEU A 86 39.69 -19.97 6.92
C LEU A 86 38.73 -19.50 8.01
N GLN A 87 38.55 -20.25 9.10
CA GLN A 87 37.74 -19.84 10.25
C GLN A 87 38.32 -18.60 10.94
N LYS A 88 39.66 -18.55 11.18
CA LYS A 88 40.34 -17.36 11.71
C LYS A 88 40.27 -16.16 10.76
N GLU A 89 40.33 -16.39 9.45
CA GLU A 89 40.18 -15.35 8.43
C GLU A 89 38.74 -14.82 8.38
N ILE A 90 37.73 -15.68 8.52
CA ILE A 90 36.33 -15.28 8.69
C ILE A 90 36.16 -14.44 9.97
N GLU A 91 36.72 -14.86 11.10
CA GLU A 91 36.67 -14.11 12.37
C GLU A 91 37.39 -12.75 12.27
N ALA A 92 38.53 -12.68 11.60
CA ALA A 92 39.26 -11.44 11.35
C ALA A 92 38.50 -10.49 10.39
N LEU A 93 37.83 -11.05 9.37
CA LEU A 93 36.96 -10.29 8.46
C LEU A 93 35.70 -9.80 9.16
N GLN A 94 35.09 -10.59 10.05
CA GLN A 94 33.96 -10.18 10.89
C GLN A 94 34.36 -9.05 11.86
N ALA A 95 35.50 -9.17 12.55
CA ALA A 95 36.00 -8.09 13.41
C ALA A 95 36.26 -6.80 12.60
N ARG A 96 36.81 -6.91 11.38
CA ARG A 96 36.99 -5.77 10.48
C ARG A 96 35.66 -5.20 9.99
N MET A 97 34.65 -6.04 9.75
CA MET A 97 33.31 -5.63 9.36
C MET A 97 32.67 -4.79 10.46
N SER A 98 32.68 -5.25 11.72
CA SER A 98 32.10 -4.48 12.83
C SER A 98 32.83 -3.17 13.16
N VAL A 99 34.14 -3.06 12.89
CA VAL A 99 34.86 -1.77 12.95
C VAL A 99 34.43 -0.83 11.83
N LEU A 100 34.13 -1.34 10.63
CA LEU A 100 33.60 -0.54 9.52
C LEU A 100 32.13 -0.15 9.74
N GLU A 101 31.29 -1.04 10.26
CA GLU A 101 29.90 -0.75 10.65
C GLU A 101 29.84 0.31 11.74
N ALA A 102 30.69 0.22 12.77
CA ALA A 102 30.80 1.25 13.81
C ALA A 102 31.25 2.61 13.24
N LYS A 103 32.18 2.62 12.28
CA LYS A 103 32.61 3.84 11.59
C LYS A 103 31.54 4.38 10.64
N GLU A 104 30.77 3.53 9.98
CA GLU A 104 29.62 3.94 9.16
C GLU A 104 28.55 4.60 10.05
N GLN A 105 28.25 4.01 11.21
CA GLN A 105 27.31 4.58 12.16
C GLN A 105 27.79 5.92 12.75
N GLN A 106 29.09 6.05 13.02
CA GLN A 106 29.69 7.34 13.40
C GLN A 106 29.56 8.38 12.28
N LEU A 107 29.89 8.02 11.04
CA LEU A 107 29.80 8.94 9.90
C LEU A 107 28.36 9.35 9.58
N ARG A 108 27.39 8.44 9.76
CA ARG A 108 25.95 8.76 9.69
C ARG A 108 25.57 9.81 10.73
N GLN A 109 26.00 9.65 11.98
CA GLN A 109 25.75 10.64 13.05
C GLN A 109 26.44 11.98 12.78
N GLU A 110 27.67 11.98 12.27
CA GLU A 110 28.41 13.19 11.92
C GLU A 110 27.78 13.93 10.71
N ILE A 111 27.22 13.19 9.75
CA ILE A 111 26.41 13.76 8.65
C ILE A 111 25.08 14.31 9.19
N ASP A 112 24.35 13.57 10.02
CA ASP A 112 23.11 14.04 10.65
C ASP A 112 23.34 15.35 11.43
N GLU A 113 24.44 15.45 12.20
CA GLU A 113 24.82 16.67 12.92
C GLU A 113 25.18 17.83 11.98
N GLN A 114 25.90 17.57 10.87
CA GLN A 114 26.22 18.61 9.88
C GLN A 114 24.98 19.07 9.09
N GLU A 115 24.07 18.17 8.71
CA GLU A 115 22.82 18.53 8.04
C GLU A 115 21.90 19.35 8.98
N GLN A 116 21.84 19.02 10.27
CA GLN A 116 21.15 19.86 11.26
C GLN A 116 21.80 21.26 11.35
N LEU A 117 23.13 21.36 11.42
CA LEU A 117 23.82 22.66 11.48
C LEU A 117 23.58 23.50 10.22
N LEU A 118 23.57 22.89 9.03
CA LEU A 118 23.25 23.54 7.76
C LEU A 118 21.80 24.03 7.71
N LEU A 119 20.85 23.24 8.23
CA LEU A 119 19.44 23.63 8.33
C LEU A 119 19.24 24.92 9.15
N TRP A 120 20.05 25.12 10.20
CA TRP A 120 20.03 26.33 11.03
C TRP A 120 20.83 27.50 10.48
N GLN A 121 21.75 27.27 9.54
CA GLN A 121 22.61 28.31 8.98
C GLN A 121 21.83 29.34 8.11
N GLY A 122 20.63 28.99 7.66
CA GLY A 122 19.68 29.92 7.02
C GLY A 122 18.76 30.67 7.99
N CYS A 123 18.80 30.35 9.30
CA CYS A 123 18.00 30.97 10.35
C CYS A 123 18.93 31.74 11.30
N ASP A 124 19.43 32.90 10.87
CA ASP A 124 20.34 33.71 11.67
C ASP A 124 19.64 34.39 12.86
N LEU A 125 19.41 33.60 13.91
CA LEU A 125 18.86 34.01 15.19
C LEU A 125 19.92 34.65 16.10
N SER A 126 21.19 34.72 15.67
CA SER A 126 22.30 35.31 16.42
C SER A 126 22.01 36.75 16.92
N PRO A 127 21.38 37.65 16.12
CA PRO A 127 21.02 38.99 16.58
C PRO A 127 19.92 39.00 17.65
N LEU A 128 19.02 38.00 17.62
CA LEU A 128 17.93 37.86 18.60
C LEU A 128 18.44 37.27 19.92
N LEU A 129 19.27 36.22 19.88
CA LEU A 129 19.90 35.67 21.08
C LEU A 129 20.90 36.63 21.74
N GLY A 130 21.60 37.47 20.96
CA GLY A 130 22.60 38.41 21.47
C GLY A 130 22.05 39.53 22.36
N GLY A 131 20.73 39.77 22.33
CA GLY A 131 20.06 40.79 23.14
C GLY A 131 19.33 40.27 24.38
N LEU A 132 19.21 38.94 24.55
CA LEU A 132 18.43 38.32 25.63
C LEU A 132 19.33 37.91 26.81
N THR A 133 18.85 38.13 28.04
CA THR A 133 19.51 37.59 29.23
C THR A 133 19.36 36.06 29.30
N PRO A 134 20.25 35.34 30.01
CA PRO A 134 20.13 33.90 30.21
C PRO A 134 18.79 33.46 30.84
N ARG A 135 18.13 34.38 31.57
CA ARG A 135 16.82 34.14 32.17
C ARG A 135 15.71 34.20 31.14
N GLU A 136 15.66 35.25 30.31
CA GLU A 136 14.66 35.38 29.24
C GLU A 136 14.83 34.25 28.21
N LEU A 137 16.08 33.84 27.92
CA LEU A 137 16.36 32.69 27.05
C LEU A 137 15.83 31.37 27.65
N GLN A 138 15.92 31.18 28.97
CA GLN A 138 15.35 30.03 29.68
C GLN A 138 13.81 30.07 29.67
N GLU A 139 13.22 31.24 29.90
CA GLU A 139 11.76 31.45 29.87
C GLU A 139 11.19 31.22 28.45
N VAL A 140 11.91 31.63 27.39
CA VAL A 140 11.59 31.30 25.97
C VAL A 140 11.74 29.81 25.68
N HIS A 141 12.80 29.16 26.17
CA HIS A 141 13.01 27.72 25.99
C HIS A 141 11.92 26.89 26.71
N ASP A 142 11.50 27.28 27.91
CA ASP A 142 10.49 26.55 28.67
C ASP A 142 9.06 26.82 28.14
N THR A 143 8.74 28.03 27.68
CA THR A 143 7.46 28.30 26.97
C THR A 143 7.38 27.58 25.62
N LEU A 144 8.47 27.50 24.85
CA LEU A 144 8.53 26.66 23.63
C LEU A 144 8.37 25.17 23.95
N ARG A 145 8.98 24.69 25.03
CA ARG A 145 8.84 23.31 25.53
C ARG A 145 7.40 22.99 25.93
N ASP A 146 6.74 23.86 26.70
CA ASP A 146 5.34 23.69 27.10
C ASP A 146 4.37 23.83 25.91
N THR A 147 4.71 24.66 24.93
CA THR A 147 3.97 24.75 23.67
C THR A 147 4.07 23.43 22.90
N LEU A 148 5.27 22.85 22.75
CA LEU A 148 5.49 21.54 22.13
C LEU A 148 4.84 20.38 22.91
N ALA A 149 4.87 20.45 24.25
CA ALA A 149 4.19 19.51 25.14
C ALA A 149 2.65 19.63 25.08
N SER A 150 2.12 20.76 24.59
CA SER A 150 0.69 20.91 24.26
C SER A 150 0.36 20.50 22.81
N ALA A 151 1.27 20.72 21.86
CA ALA A 151 1.14 20.27 20.48
C ALA A 151 1.00 18.73 20.39
N SER A 152 1.81 18.00 21.18
CA SER A 152 1.75 16.54 21.27
C SER A 152 0.50 16.00 21.97
N ARG A 153 -0.29 16.84 22.67
CA ARG A 153 -1.55 16.46 23.34
C ARG A 153 -2.78 16.55 22.43
N VAL A 154 -2.68 17.19 21.25
CA VAL A 154 -3.78 17.30 20.30
C VAL A 154 -3.52 16.37 19.11
N PRO A 155 -4.05 15.14 19.13
CA PRO A 155 -3.84 14.18 18.04
C PRO A 155 -4.65 14.58 16.79
N LEU A 156 -4.12 15.53 16.02
CA LEU A 156 -4.53 15.81 14.65
C LEU A 156 -4.20 14.59 13.76
N ARG A 157 -5.06 13.57 13.84
CA ARG A 157 -4.97 12.33 13.08
C ARG A 157 -5.21 12.65 11.61
N ALA A 158 -4.14 12.66 10.81
CA ALA A 158 -4.24 12.94 9.37
C ALA A 158 -4.91 11.80 8.58
N GLU A 159 -4.75 10.56 9.04
CA GLU A 159 -5.40 9.40 8.44
C GLU A 159 -6.94 9.43 8.60
N PRO A 160 -7.71 9.11 7.55
CA PRO A 160 -9.16 8.92 7.65
C PRO A 160 -9.55 7.92 8.76
N PRO A 161 -10.65 8.17 9.49
CA PRO A 161 -11.21 7.24 10.46
C PRO A 161 -11.49 5.87 9.84
N GLU A 162 -11.43 4.81 10.65
CA GLU A 162 -11.52 3.44 10.15
C GLU A 162 -12.86 3.13 9.45
N ALA A 163 -13.94 3.76 9.88
CA ALA A 163 -15.23 3.72 9.19
C ALA A 163 -15.12 4.22 7.73
N ILE A 164 -14.37 5.29 7.46
CA ILE A 164 -14.15 5.81 6.11
C ILE A 164 -13.32 4.82 5.27
N ARG A 165 -12.32 4.15 5.88
CA ARG A 165 -11.52 3.11 5.21
C ARG A 165 -12.38 1.90 4.85
N SER A 166 -13.18 1.41 5.81
CA SER A 166 -14.11 0.29 5.65
C SER A 166 -15.17 0.57 4.58
N LEU A 167 -15.73 1.79 4.53
CA LEU A 167 -16.68 2.19 3.48
C LEU A 167 -16.02 2.21 2.09
N GLN A 168 -14.77 2.69 1.97
CA GLN A 168 -14.00 2.62 0.72
C GLN A 168 -13.72 1.18 0.28
N GLU A 169 -13.45 0.27 1.22
CA GLU A 169 -13.21 -1.15 0.94
C GLU A 169 -14.49 -1.89 0.55
N GLY A 170 -15.61 -1.62 1.23
CA GLY A 170 -16.93 -2.08 0.82
C GLY A 170 -17.30 -1.61 -0.60
N ILE A 171 -17.01 -0.34 -0.93
CA ILE A 171 -17.21 0.21 -2.29
C ILE A 171 -16.31 -0.48 -3.33
N LYS A 172 -15.06 -0.84 -2.99
CA LYS A 172 -14.19 -1.64 -3.89
C LYS A 172 -14.77 -3.03 -4.11
N SER A 173 -15.25 -3.70 -3.05
CA SER A 173 -15.87 -5.02 -3.12
C SER A 173 -17.15 -5.02 -3.97
N LEU A 174 -18.07 -4.07 -3.71
CA LEU A 174 -19.31 -3.92 -4.47
C LEU A 174 -19.05 -3.61 -5.96
N ASN A 175 -18.01 -2.83 -6.29
CA ASN A 175 -17.58 -2.61 -7.67
C ASN A 175 -17.17 -3.91 -8.39
N LEU A 176 -16.50 -4.84 -7.71
CA LEU A 176 -16.12 -6.14 -8.28
C LEU A 176 -17.36 -7.01 -8.50
N SER A 177 -18.25 -7.10 -7.51
CA SER A 177 -19.54 -7.81 -7.61
C SER A 177 -20.41 -7.26 -8.73
N LEU A 178 -20.52 -5.93 -8.87
CA LEU A 178 -21.31 -5.27 -9.92
C LEU A 178 -20.76 -5.63 -11.31
N LYS A 179 -19.43 -5.58 -11.51
CA LYS A 179 -18.79 -6.00 -12.77
C LYS A 179 -19.06 -7.47 -13.08
N GLU A 180 -18.97 -8.35 -12.08
CA GLU A 180 -19.20 -9.80 -12.25
C GLU A 180 -20.65 -10.11 -12.63
N ILE A 181 -21.63 -9.48 -11.95
CA ILE A 181 -23.06 -9.68 -12.24
C ILE A 181 -23.41 -9.09 -13.61
N THR A 182 -22.91 -7.89 -13.95
CA THR A 182 -23.09 -7.29 -15.28
C THR A 182 -22.54 -8.20 -16.38
N ALA A 183 -21.33 -8.75 -16.22
CA ALA A 183 -20.77 -9.70 -17.18
C ALA A 183 -21.66 -10.95 -17.35
N LYS A 184 -22.21 -11.49 -16.26
CA LYS A 184 -23.16 -12.63 -16.30
C LYS A 184 -24.47 -12.28 -17.02
N VAL A 185 -25.01 -11.08 -16.84
CA VAL A 185 -26.19 -10.61 -17.59
C VAL A 185 -25.89 -10.46 -19.08
N CYS A 186 -24.78 -9.80 -19.44
CA CYS A 186 -24.36 -9.65 -20.84
C CYS A 186 -24.10 -10.99 -21.55
N MET A 187 -23.46 -11.95 -20.86
CA MET A 187 -23.28 -13.31 -21.37
C MET A 187 -24.63 -14.03 -21.57
N SER A 188 -25.55 -13.91 -20.60
CA SER A 188 -26.88 -14.53 -20.71
C SER A 188 -27.65 -13.99 -21.91
N GLU A 189 -27.62 -12.67 -22.15
CA GLU A 189 -28.37 -12.07 -23.26
C GLU A 189 -27.75 -12.39 -24.64
N ARG A 190 -26.42 -12.52 -24.72
CA ARG A 190 -25.74 -13.06 -25.92
C ARG A 190 -26.15 -14.51 -26.20
N LEU A 191 -26.28 -15.35 -25.17
CA LEU A 191 -26.75 -16.74 -25.32
C LEU A 191 -28.21 -16.78 -25.74
N CYS A 192 -29.09 -16.01 -25.08
CA CYS A 192 -30.50 -15.89 -25.47
C CYS A 192 -30.65 -15.42 -26.92
N SER A 193 -29.89 -14.41 -27.36
CA SER A 193 -29.90 -13.93 -28.75
C SER A 193 -29.47 -15.00 -29.75
N THR A 194 -28.49 -15.83 -29.38
CA THR A 194 -28.02 -16.96 -30.21
C THR A 194 -29.10 -18.05 -30.33
N LEU A 195 -29.77 -18.39 -29.22
CA LEU A 195 -30.85 -19.38 -29.19
C LEU A 195 -32.11 -18.89 -29.91
N ARG A 196 -32.51 -17.62 -29.72
CA ARG A 196 -33.62 -16.99 -30.46
C ARG A 196 -33.39 -17.08 -31.98
N LYS A 197 -32.17 -16.79 -32.45
CA LYS A 197 -31.83 -16.95 -33.86
C LYS A 197 -32.00 -18.40 -34.31
N LYS A 198 -31.46 -19.37 -33.56
CA LYS A 198 -31.60 -20.80 -33.92
C LYS A 198 -33.04 -21.30 -33.95
N LEU A 199 -33.88 -20.86 -33.02
CA LEU A 199 -35.31 -21.14 -33.04
C LEU A 199 -35.99 -20.57 -34.29
N ASN A 200 -35.72 -19.30 -34.62
CA ASN A 200 -36.21 -18.64 -35.82
C ASN A 200 -35.69 -19.31 -37.12
N ASP A 201 -34.44 -19.77 -37.15
CA ASP A 201 -33.88 -20.52 -38.29
C ASP A 201 -34.67 -21.83 -38.53
N ILE A 202 -35.03 -22.56 -37.46
CA ILE A 202 -35.86 -23.79 -37.54
C ILE A 202 -37.31 -23.46 -37.92
N GLU A 203 -37.88 -22.39 -37.36
CA GLU A 203 -39.24 -21.94 -37.64
C GLU A 203 -39.44 -21.55 -39.11
N ILE A 204 -38.43 -20.93 -39.74
CA ILE A 204 -38.41 -20.62 -41.18
C ILE A 204 -38.27 -21.88 -42.05
N GLN A 205 -37.54 -22.90 -41.59
CA GLN A 205 -37.34 -24.15 -42.36
C GLN A 205 -38.55 -25.09 -42.32
N MET A 206 -39.33 -25.06 -41.23
CA MET A 206 -40.42 -26.01 -41.00
C MET A 206 -41.51 -26.05 -42.11
N PRO A 207 -41.99 -24.90 -42.67
CA PRO A 207 -42.97 -24.93 -43.75
C PRO A 207 -42.46 -25.60 -45.03
N ALA A 208 -41.19 -25.36 -45.40
CA ALA A 208 -40.60 -25.92 -46.61
C ALA A 208 -40.43 -27.46 -46.52
N LEU A 209 -40.08 -27.98 -45.34
CA LEU A 209 -40.03 -29.43 -45.12
C LEU A 209 -41.42 -30.08 -45.13
N LEU A 210 -42.43 -29.40 -44.59
CA LEU A 210 -43.83 -29.85 -44.66
C LEU A 210 -44.35 -29.86 -46.10
N GLU A 211 -44.05 -28.84 -46.89
CA GLU A 211 -44.38 -28.78 -48.33
C GLU A 211 -43.67 -29.87 -49.13
N ALA A 212 -42.35 -30.01 -48.96
CA ALA A 212 -41.56 -31.08 -49.59
C ALA A 212 -42.11 -32.47 -49.27
N LYS A 213 -42.55 -32.70 -48.01
CA LYS A 213 -43.21 -33.94 -47.59
C LYS A 213 -44.55 -34.16 -48.28
N MET A 214 -45.39 -33.13 -48.42
CA MET A 214 -46.66 -33.23 -49.16
C MET A 214 -46.43 -33.56 -50.63
N LEU A 215 -45.46 -32.90 -51.27
CA LEU A 215 -45.07 -33.15 -52.66
C LEU A 215 -44.51 -34.57 -52.85
N ALA A 216 -43.68 -35.06 -51.92
CA ALA A 216 -43.18 -36.44 -51.95
C ALA A 216 -44.30 -37.48 -51.82
N ILE A 217 -45.31 -37.23 -50.99
CA ILE A 217 -46.50 -38.10 -50.87
C ILE A 217 -47.31 -38.08 -52.18
N ALA A 218 -47.59 -36.89 -52.73
CA ALA A 218 -48.33 -36.75 -54.00
C ALA A 218 -47.61 -37.38 -55.20
N GLY A 219 -46.26 -37.34 -55.21
CA GLY A 219 -45.40 -38.00 -56.19
C GLY A 219 -45.19 -39.50 -55.97
N ASN A 220 -45.79 -40.11 -54.93
CA ASN A 220 -45.60 -41.51 -54.52
C ASN A 220 -44.16 -41.86 -54.10
N HIS A 221 -43.34 -40.87 -53.73
CA HIS A 221 -41.97 -41.02 -53.23
C HIS A 221 -41.96 -41.32 -51.73
N PHE A 222 -42.55 -42.45 -51.34
CA PHE A 222 -42.80 -42.80 -49.93
C PHE A 222 -41.54 -42.92 -49.06
N CYS A 223 -40.39 -43.31 -49.63
CA CYS A 223 -39.11 -43.33 -48.90
C CYS A 223 -38.70 -41.92 -48.45
N THR A 224 -38.70 -40.96 -49.39
CA THR A 224 -38.39 -39.54 -49.11
C THR A 224 -39.41 -38.92 -48.17
N ALA A 225 -40.69 -39.28 -48.29
CA ALA A 225 -41.73 -38.84 -47.34
C ALA A 225 -41.51 -39.38 -45.91
N LYS A 226 -40.92 -40.57 -45.75
CA LYS A 226 -40.52 -41.15 -44.46
C LYS A 226 -39.29 -40.44 -43.88
N GLU A 227 -38.27 -40.20 -44.70
CA GLU A 227 -37.04 -39.47 -44.35
C GLU A 227 -37.37 -38.05 -43.85
N LEU A 228 -38.15 -37.29 -44.62
CA LEU A 228 -38.64 -35.96 -44.23
C LEU A 228 -39.51 -36.00 -42.95
N THR A 229 -40.25 -37.09 -42.71
CA THR A 229 -40.99 -37.29 -41.44
C THR A 229 -40.08 -37.54 -40.25
N GLU A 230 -38.90 -38.09 -40.45
CA GLU A 230 -37.88 -38.29 -39.42
C GLU A 230 -37.10 -36.99 -39.13
N GLU A 231 -36.77 -36.22 -40.18
CA GLU A 231 -36.16 -34.89 -40.07
C GLU A 231 -37.06 -33.88 -39.35
N ILE A 232 -38.33 -33.73 -39.78
CA ILE A 232 -39.31 -32.84 -39.14
C ILE A 232 -39.47 -33.15 -37.65
N ARG A 233 -39.47 -34.44 -37.28
CA ARG A 233 -39.55 -34.87 -35.87
C ARG A 233 -38.30 -34.49 -35.09
N SER A 234 -37.11 -34.68 -35.70
CA SER A 234 -35.83 -34.31 -35.10
C SER A 234 -35.77 -32.80 -34.84
N LEU A 235 -36.06 -31.97 -35.84
CA LEU A 235 -36.09 -30.52 -35.73
C LEU A 235 -37.14 -30.01 -34.73
N THR A 236 -38.30 -30.68 -34.64
CA THR A 236 -39.31 -30.35 -33.62
C THR A 236 -38.76 -30.60 -32.21
N SER A 237 -38.10 -31.74 -31.97
CA SER A 237 -37.47 -32.03 -30.67
C SER A 237 -36.27 -31.12 -30.34
N GLU A 238 -35.52 -30.67 -31.35
CA GLU A 238 -34.47 -29.65 -31.17
C GLU A 238 -35.08 -28.31 -30.78
N ARG A 239 -36.15 -27.88 -31.46
CA ARG A 239 -36.88 -26.63 -31.15
C ARG A 239 -37.38 -26.62 -29.70
N GLU A 240 -38.05 -27.69 -29.26
CA GLU A 240 -38.52 -27.84 -27.87
C GLU A 240 -37.37 -27.85 -26.85
N GLY A 241 -36.23 -28.46 -27.19
CA GLY A 241 -35.01 -28.43 -26.38
C GLY A 241 -34.42 -27.02 -26.25
N LEU A 242 -34.36 -26.28 -27.36
CA LEU A 242 -33.87 -24.89 -27.42
C LEU A 242 -34.81 -23.92 -26.68
N GLU A 243 -36.13 -24.07 -26.82
CA GLU A 243 -37.15 -23.36 -26.05
C GLU A 243 -36.96 -23.59 -24.54
N GLY A 244 -36.78 -24.85 -24.12
CA GLY A 244 -36.55 -25.23 -22.74
C GLY A 244 -35.24 -24.67 -22.16
N LEU A 245 -34.18 -24.52 -22.98
CA LEU A 245 -32.95 -23.84 -22.59
C LEU A 245 -33.12 -22.32 -22.49
N LEU A 246 -33.82 -21.71 -23.44
CA LEU A 246 -34.12 -20.28 -23.45
C LEU A 246 -34.93 -19.88 -22.21
N HIS A 247 -35.97 -20.65 -21.86
CA HIS A 247 -36.75 -20.42 -20.63
C HIS A 247 -35.88 -20.45 -19.37
N LYS A 248 -34.99 -21.46 -19.23
CA LYS A 248 -34.06 -21.57 -18.10
C LYS A 248 -33.10 -20.37 -18.03
N LEU A 249 -32.57 -19.92 -19.17
CA LEU A 249 -31.73 -18.72 -19.24
C LEU A 249 -32.51 -17.44 -18.91
N SER A 250 -33.76 -17.30 -19.33
CA SER A 250 -34.61 -16.15 -18.97
C SER A 250 -34.85 -16.07 -17.46
N VAL A 251 -35.12 -17.19 -16.79
CA VAL A 251 -35.28 -17.25 -15.32
C VAL A 251 -33.96 -16.90 -14.60
N LEU A 252 -32.82 -17.41 -15.09
CA LEU A 252 -31.50 -17.07 -14.55
C LEU A 252 -31.13 -15.60 -14.78
N SER A 253 -31.43 -15.06 -15.96
CA SER A 253 -31.21 -13.65 -16.32
C SER A 253 -32.03 -12.73 -15.42
N SER A 254 -33.34 -12.99 -15.27
CA SER A 254 -34.23 -12.24 -14.36
C SER A 254 -33.69 -12.23 -12.91
N ARG A 255 -33.23 -13.39 -12.41
CA ARG A 255 -32.59 -13.49 -11.09
C ARG A 255 -31.30 -12.68 -10.98
N ASN A 256 -30.50 -12.62 -12.05
CA ASN A 256 -29.25 -11.86 -12.08
C ASN A 256 -29.49 -10.35 -12.22
N VAL A 257 -30.48 -9.92 -13.01
CA VAL A 257 -30.91 -8.51 -13.12
C VAL A 257 -31.44 -8.01 -11.77
N LYS A 258 -32.27 -8.80 -11.06
CA LYS A 258 -32.71 -8.44 -9.71
C LYS A 258 -31.52 -8.30 -8.73
N LYS A 259 -30.55 -9.22 -8.78
CA LYS A 259 -29.31 -9.10 -7.98
C LYS A 259 -28.49 -7.86 -8.34
N LEU A 260 -28.43 -7.49 -9.61
CA LEU A 260 -27.71 -6.31 -10.09
C LEU A 260 -28.30 -5.04 -9.46
N GLY A 261 -29.63 -4.88 -9.53
CA GLY A 261 -30.34 -3.77 -8.90
C GLY A 261 -30.08 -3.67 -7.39
N ASN A 262 -30.20 -4.78 -6.65
CA ASN A 262 -29.85 -4.81 -5.22
C ASN A 262 -28.40 -4.33 -4.94
N VAL A 263 -27.42 -4.83 -5.70
CA VAL A 263 -26.00 -4.47 -5.54
C VAL A 263 -25.73 -3.01 -5.94
N GLU A 264 -26.45 -2.49 -6.93
CA GLU A 264 -26.39 -1.08 -7.34
C GLU A 264 -27.05 -0.14 -6.31
N GLU A 265 -28.17 -0.53 -5.70
CA GLU A 265 -28.78 0.18 -4.57
C GLU A 265 -27.83 0.27 -3.38
N ASP A 266 -27.21 -0.83 -2.99
CA ASP A 266 -26.25 -0.88 -1.88
C ASP A 266 -24.93 -0.16 -2.21
N TYR A 267 -24.45 -0.23 -3.44
CA TYR A 267 -23.33 0.61 -3.90
C TYR A 267 -23.65 2.11 -3.76
N ASN A 268 -24.81 2.54 -4.23
CA ASN A 268 -25.25 3.92 -4.14
C ASN A 268 -25.53 4.36 -2.70
N ARG A 269 -25.95 3.44 -1.81
CA ARG A 269 -26.12 3.64 -0.37
C ARG A 269 -24.77 3.90 0.30
N LEU A 270 -23.84 2.94 0.16
CA LEU A 270 -22.50 2.99 0.76
C LEU A 270 -21.69 4.18 0.23
N ARG A 271 -21.91 4.58 -1.04
CA ARG A 271 -21.31 5.78 -1.62
C ARG A 271 -21.81 7.07 -0.94
N ARG A 272 -23.13 7.21 -0.75
CA ARG A 272 -23.70 8.36 -0.02
C ARG A 272 -23.19 8.42 1.42
N GLU A 273 -23.07 7.28 2.09
CA GLU A 273 -22.49 7.19 3.45
C GLU A 273 -21.01 7.60 3.47
N LEU A 274 -20.19 7.14 2.51
CA LEU A 274 -18.79 7.55 2.39
C LEU A 274 -18.65 9.06 2.19
N ASP A 275 -19.45 9.65 1.30
CA ASP A 275 -19.36 11.07 0.97
C ASP A 275 -19.82 11.95 2.17
N HIS A 276 -20.84 11.53 2.94
CA HIS A 276 -21.22 12.17 4.21
C HIS A 276 -20.16 11.98 5.32
N GLY A 277 -19.60 10.77 5.46
CA GLY A 277 -18.53 10.51 6.42
C GLY A 277 -17.29 11.35 6.15
N ARG A 278 -16.96 11.57 4.87
CA ARG A 278 -15.86 12.45 4.44
C ARG A 278 -16.12 13.91 4.80
N THR A 279 -17.31 14.46 4.53
CA THR A 279 -17.59 15.87 4.86
C THR A 279 -17.64 16.11 6.36
N ALA A 280 -18.22 15.19 7.14
CA ALA A 280 -18.23 15.26 8.61
C ALA A 280 -16.82 15.16 9.24
N TYR A 281 -15.94 14.32 8.66
CA TYR A 281 -14.54 14.28 9.06
C TYR A 281 -13.79 15.57 8.66
N GLU A 282 -14.03 16.09 7.46
CA GLU A 282 -13.39 17.32 6.99
C GLU A 282 -13.78 18.54 7.83
N THR A 283 -15.05 18.68 8.23
CA THR A 283 -15.49 19.74 9.16
C THR A 283 -14.88 19.54 10.55
N SER A 284 -14.89 18.32 11.09
CA SER A 284 -14.29 18.00 12.40
C SER A 284 -12.79 18.31 12.45
N VAL A 285 -12.04 18.01 11.37
CA VAL A 285 -10.62 18.35 11.27
C VAL A 285 -10.41 19.87 11.16
N LYS A 286 -11.24 20.58 10.38
CA LYS A 286 -11.17 22.05 10.29
C LYS A 286 -11.44 22.71 11.65
N GLU A 287 -12.49 22.30 12.35
CA GLU A 287 -12.79 22.79 13.70
C GLU A 287 -11.68 22.48 14.72
N SER A 288 -11.07 21.29 14.61
CA SER A 288 -9.95 20.90 15.48
C SER A 288 -8.70 21.75 15.18
N ALA A 289 -8.50 22.12 13.91
CA ALA A 289 -7.43 23.01 13.51
C ALA A 289 -7.66 24.46 13.94
N THR A 290 -8.87 25.02 13.85
CA THR A 290 -9.14 26.39 14.35
C THR A 290 -8.97 26.47 15.86
N LYS A 291 -9.57 25.55 16.62
CA LYS A 291 -9.41 25.46 18.09
C LYS A 291 -7.94 25.30 18.50
N TYR A 292 -7.13 24.63 17.68
CA TYR A 292 -5.68 24.52 17.92
C TYR A 292 -4.90 25.79 17.59
N MET A 293 -5.28 26.53 16.52
CA MET A 293 -4.67 27.84 16.21
C MET A 293 -5.04 28.88 17.27
N GLU A 294 -6.32 28.95 17.68
CA GLU A 294 -6.80 29.80 18.78
C GLU A 294 -5.94 29.58 20.05
N VAL A 295 -5.73 28.32 20.46
CA VAL A 295 -4.92 27.96 21.65
C VAL A 295 -3.41 28.23 21.48
N LEU A 296 -2.90 28.36 20.26
CA LEU A 296 -1.53 28.83 20.02
C LEU A 296 -1.43 30.36 20.06
N GLU A 297 -2.38 31.07 19.46
CA GLU A 297 -2.44 32.54 19.48
C GLU A 297 -2.61 33.07 20.92
N ASP A 298 -3.49 32.45 21.71
CA ASP A 298 -3.72 32.75 23.13
C ASP A 298 -2.49 32.51 24.04
N LYS A 299 -1.47 31.79 23.53
CA LYS A 299 -0.19 31.52 24.21
C LYS A 299 1.00 32.34 23.67
N LEU A 300 0.95 32.76 22.42
CA LEU A 300 2.02 33.53 21.76
C LEU A 300 1.79 35.05 21.87
N CYS A 301 0.56 35.47 22.19
CA CYS A 301 0.18 36.87 22.40
C CYS A 301 0.04 37.26 23.89
N ARG A 302 0.73 36.54 24.80
CA ARG A 302 0.79 36.81 26.25
C ARG A 302 2.23 36.96 26.71
#